data_AF-A0A090Q314-F1
#
_entry.id   AF-A0A090Q314-F1
#
_cell.length_a   1.000
_cell.length_b   1.000
_cell.length_c   1.000
_cell.angle_alpha   90.00
_cell.angle_beta   90.00
_cell.angle_gamma   90.00
#
_symmetry.space_group_name_H-M   'P 1'
#
loop_
_entity.id
_entity.type
_entity.pdbx_description
1 polymer ?
#
loop_
_entity_poly.entity_id
_entity_poly.type
_entity_poly.pdbx_seq_one_letter_code
_entity_poly.pdbx_strand_id
1 'polypeptide(L)'
;MKRIKVVNNRLIGFNKQRDLNKAERVRKLIEEVINDIDFRNKVLKADFHDRRFIDESGNTTEITDNSIILEKLISGKEQYTGEEKDYEWDLRITLYRSITSEIGHRSKETIFTKKKKYRNLSDRFIASHWIHEYLHVIGFTHDYDRTRRRPYSVPYLIGNLASDTLESREFDFLT
;
A
#
# COMPACT_ATOMS: atom_id res chain seq x y z
N MET A 1 -13.23 13.49 10.04
CA MET A 1 -12.30 13.01 8.98
C MET A 1 -13.02 11.99 8.12
N LYS A 2 -12.81 12.04 6.79
CA LYS A 2 -13.38 11.04 5.90
C LYS A 2 -12.64 9.70 6.10
N ARG A 3 -13.42 8.64 6.29
CA ARG A 3 -12.91 7.27 6.41
C ARG A 3 -12.77 6.66 5.03
N ILE A 4 -11.76 5.80 4.89
CA ILE A 4 -11.49 5.01 3.70
C ILE A 4 -12.01 3.61 3.91
N LYS A 5 -12.68 3.10 2.89
CA LYS A 5 -13.07 1.70 2.81
C LYS A 5 -12.00 0.96 2.00
N VAL A 6 -11.59 -0.22 2.42
CA VAL A 6 -10.65 -1.05 1.65
C VAL A 6 -11.37 -2.29 1.21
N VAL A 7 -11.34 -2.60 -0.09
CA VAL A 7 -12.01 -3.78 -0.64
C VAL A 7 -11.03 -4.69 -1.35
N ASN A 8 -11.26 -5.99 -1.22
CA ASN A 8 -10.59 -7.00 -2.04
C ASN A 8 -11.33 -7.11 -3.39
N ASN A 9 -11.20 -6.09 -4.25
CA ASN A 9 -11.95 -5.99 -5.51
C ASN A 9 -11.67 -7.18 -6.45
N ARG A 10 -10.42 -7.65 -6.51
CA ARG A 10 -10.06 -8.82 -7.33
C ARG A 10 -8.94 -9.63 -6.72
N LEU A 11 -9.14 -10.94 -6.55
CA LEU A 11 -8.17 -11.86 -5.97
C LEU A 11 -7.87 -13.04 -6.93
N ILE A 12 -6.76 -12.97 -7.64
CA ILE A 12 -6.33 -14.05 -8.56
C ILE A 12 -5.31 -14.98 -7.88
N GLY A 13 -5.53 -16.29 -7.97
CA GLY A 13 -4.59 -17.29 -7.47
C GLY A 13 -4.72 -17.63 -5.97
N PHE A 14 -5.76 -17.11 -5.31
CA PHE A 14 -6.16 -17.38 -3.92
C PHE A 14 -7.01 -18.66 -3.82
N ASN A 15 -6.50 -19.78 -4.33
CA ASN A 15 -7.28 -21.01 -4.50
C ASN A 15 -7.52 -21.80 -3.20
N LYS A 16 -7.05 -21.31 -2.04
CA LYS A 16 -7.17 -21.98 -0.75
C LYS A 16 -7.93 -21.09 0.21
N GLN A 17 -8.84 -21.65 1.02
CA GLN A 17 -9.59 -20.88 2.02
C GLN A 17 -8.69 -20.09 2.97
N ARG A 18 -7.57 -20.68 3.40
CA ARG A 18 -6.59 -19.98 4.25
C ARG A 18 -5.97 -18.74 3.57
N ASP A 19 -5.81 -18.77 2.25
CA ASP A 19 -5.26 -17.65 1.50
C ASP A 19 -6.31 -16.52 1.43
N LEU A 20 -7.60 -16.85 1.24
CA LEU A 20 -8.72 -15.91 1.28
C LEU A 20 -8.92 -15.29 2.68
N ASN A 21 -8.90 -16.12 3.73
CA ASN A 21 -9.04 -15.65 5.11
C ASN A 21 -7.90 -14.68 5.47
N LYS A 22 -6.68 -14.98 5.04
CA LYS A 22 -5.54 -14.07 5.22
C LYS A 22 -5.72 -12.77 4.44
N ALA A 23 -6.25 -12.81 3.22
CA ALA A 23 -6.46 -11.61 2.41
C ALA A 23 -7.46 -10.67 3.09
N GLU A 24 -8.49 -11.25 3.70
CA GLU A 24 -9.48 -10.50 4.46
C GLU A 24 -8.88 -9.89 5.75
N ARG A 25 -8.06 -10.64 6.49
CA ARG A 25 -7.35 -10.07 7.66
C ARG A 25 -6.42 -8.94 7.26
N VAL A 26 -5.62 -9.12 6.21
CA VAL A 26 -4.72 -8.09 5.68
C VAL A 26 -5.49 -6.85 5.25
N ARG A 27 -6.60 -7.02 4.51
CA ARG A 27 -7.49 -5.92 4.10
C ARG A 27 -7.98 -5.09 5.30
N LYS A 28 -8.43 -5.77 6.37
CA LYS A 28 -8.86 -5.11 7.62
C LYS A 28 -7.73 -4.32 8.28
N LEU A 29 -6.53 -4.91 8.37
CA LEU A 29 -5.36 -4.21 8.93
C LEU A 29 -5.01 -2.96 8.13
N ILE A 30 -5.07 -3.02 6.79
CA ILE A 30 -4.85 -1.84 5.94
C ILE A 30 -5.91 -0.78 6.23
N GLU A 31 -7.20 -1.15 6.24
CA GLU A 31 -8.31 -0.24 6.52
C GLU A 31 -8.19 0.44 7.89
N GLU A 32 -7.79 -0.30 8.91
CA GLU A 32 -7.57 0.23 10.26
C GLU A 32 -6.43 1.26 10.27
N VAL A 33 -5.29 0.92 9.69
CA VAL A 33 -4.10 1.80 9.68
C VAL A 33 -4.35 3.07 8.91
N ILE A 34 -4.89 2.99 7.69
CA ILE A 34 -5.10 4.19 6.86
C ILE A 34 -6.15 5.13 7.46
N ASN A 35 -7.02 4.62 8.34
CA ASN A 35 -7.99 5.42 9.08
C ASN A 35 -7.50 5.88 10.45
N ASP A 36 -6.34 5.41 10.89
CA ASP A 36 -5.77 5.76 12.18
C ASP A 36 -5.25 7.20 12.20
N ILE A 37 -5.60 7.92 13.27
CA ILE A 37 -5.23 9.33 13.44
C ILE A 37 -3.73 9.49 13.65
N ASP A 38 -3.09 8.59 14.40
CA ASP A 38 -1.67 8.66 14.70
C ASP A 38 -0.84 8.36 13.45
N PHE A 39 -1.24 7.35 12.68
CA PHE A 39 -0.66 7.07 11.36
C PHE A 39 -0.74 8.28 10.43
N ARG A 40 -1.92 8.90 10.28
CA ARG A 40 -2.08 10.07 9.41
C ARG A 40 -1.23 11.26 9.89
N ASN A 41 -1.14 11.46 11.20
CA ASN A 41 -0.26 12.48 11.80
C ASN A 41 1.23 12.18 11.54
N LYS A 42 1.64 10.91 11.58
CA LYS A 42 3.00 10.49 11.20
C LYS A 42 3.27 10.78 9.73
N VAL A 43 2.32 10.53 8.82
CA VAL A 43 2.45 10.87 7.39
C VAL A 43 2.63 12.37 7.19
N LEU A 44 1.83 13.21 7.86
CA LEU A 44 1.94 14.68 7.76
C LEU A 44 3.30 15.20 8.22
N LYS A 45 3.92 14.54 9.20
CA LYS A 45 5.22 14.93 9.79
C LYS A 45 6.42 14.22 9.17
N ALA A 46 6.19 13.29 8.24
CA ALA A 46 7.24 12.45 7.69
C ALA A 46 8.21 13.24 6.81
N ASP A 47 9.50 12.91 6.91
CA ASP A 47 10.55 13.51 6.10
C ASP A 47 10.79 12.68 4.83
N PHE A 48 9.94 12.90 3.82
CA PHE A 48 10.08 12.21 2.53
C PHE A 48 11.19 12.87 1.70
N HIS A 49 12.13 12.06 1.19
CA HIS A 49 13.23 12.52 0.32
C HIS A 49 13.02 12.19 -1.16
N ASP A 50 11.97 11.43 -1.48
CA ASP A 50 11.53 11.18 -2.85
C ASP A 50 10.00 11.23 -2.90
N ARG A 51 9.49 12.34 -3.46
CA ARG A 51 8.08 12.73 -3.47
C ARG A 51 7.52 12.79 -4.90
N ARG A 52 8.17 12.09 -5.82
CA ARG A 52 7.76 12.03 -7.22
C ARG A 52 6.40 11.36 -7.35
N PHE A 53 5.54 11.98 -8.14
CA PHE A 53 4.18 11.56 -8.42
C PHE A 53 3.95 11.62 -9.93
N ILE A 54 3.39 10.55 -10.50
CA ILE A 54 3.05 10.44 -11.91
C ILE A 54 1.53 10.55 -12.01
N ASP A 55 1.04 11.53 -12.76
CA ASP A 55 -0.39 11.72 -13.00
C ASP A 55 -0.95 10.76 -14.07
N GLU A 56 -2.25 10.84 -14.33
CA GLU A 56 -2.96 10.02 -15.33
C GLU A 56 -2.47 10.27 -16.77
N SER A 57 -1.93 11.46 -17.03
CA SER A 57 -1.34 11.83 -18.33
C SER A 57 0.11 11.36 -18.47
N GLY A 58 0.69 10.77 -17.42
CA GLY A 58 2.08 10.32 -17.38
C GLY A 58 3.09 11.41 -17.01
N ASN A 59 2.63 12.62 -16.64
CA ASN A 59 3.53 13.69 -16.24
C ASN A 59 4.06 13.42 -14.83
N THR A 60 5.37 13.58 -14.65
CA THR A 60 6.00 13.47 -13.34
C THR A 60 6.10 14.84 -12.70
N THR A 61 5.59 14.95 -11.47
CA THR A 61 5.69 16.14 -10.62
C THR A 61 6.28 15.75 -9.26
N GLU A 62 6.74 16.73 -8.50
CA GLU A 62 7.19 16.54 -7.13
C GLU A 62 6.21 17.20 -6.17
N ILE A 63 5.68 16.42 -5.21
CA ILE A 63 4.73 16.93 -4.21
C ILE A 63 5.52 17.53 -3.05
N THR A 64 5.42 18.84 -2.84
CA THR A 64 6.17 19.56 -1.80
C THR A 64 5.46 19.58 -0.44
N ASP A 65 4.15 19.37 -0.41
CA ASP A 65 3.34 19.40 0.82
C ASP A 65 2.83 17.98 1.20
N ASN A 66 3.15 17.56 2.42
CA ASN A 66 2.70 16.28 2.97
C ASN A 66 1.17 16.20 3.12
N SER A 67 0.48 17.33 3.22
CA SER A 67 -0.99 17.36 3.23
C SER A 67 -1.59 16.83 1.92
N ILE A 68 -0.93 17.13 0.78
CA ILE A 68 -1.31 16.61 -0.54
C ILE A 68 -1.01 15.12 -0.63
N ILE A 69 0.11 14.65 -0.08
CA ILE A 69 0.43 13.21 -0.02
C ILE A 69 -0.67 12.46 0.74
N LEU A 70 -1.06 12.98 1.91
CA LEU A 70 -2.15 12.41 2.69
C LEU A 70 -3.48 12.47 1.93
N GLU A 71 -3.78 13.59 1.25
CA GLU A 71 -4.99 13.72 0.42
C GLU A 71 -5.04 12.65 -0.67
N LYS A 72 -3.94 12.43 -1.41
CA LYS A 72 -3.84 11.38 -2.43
C LYS A 72 -4.08 10.00 -1.82
N LEU A 73 -3.41 9.70 -0.70
CA LEU A 73 -3.55 8.44 0.05
C LEU A 73 -5.02 8.16 0.41
N ILE A 74 -5.76 9.18 0.88
CA ILE A 74 -7.15 9.03 1.32
C ILE A 74 -8.18 9.33 0.21
N SER A 75 -7.77 9.62 -1.01
CA SER A 75 -8.75 9.99 -2.05
C SER A 75 -9.46 8.78 -2.66
N GLY A 76 -8.85 7.59 -2.60
CA GLY A 76 -9.28 6.39 -3.33
C GLY A 76 -9.03 6.44 -4.84
N LYS A 77 -8.68 7.61 -5.38
CA LYS A 77 -8.44 7.79 -6.82
C LYS A 77 -7.17 7.08 -7.30
N GLU A 78 -7.34 6.10 -8.19
CA GLU A 78 -6.27 5.31 -8.78
C GLU A 78 -5.83 5.86 -10.15
N GLN A 79 -4.53 5.75 -10.47
CA GLN A 79 -3.95 6.41 -11.64
C GLN A 79 -4.49 5.88 -12.99
N TYR A 80 -4.90 4.61 -13.05
CA TYR A 80 -5.15 3.91 -14.32
C TYR A 80 -6.61 3.50 -14.56
N THR A 81 -7.54 3.87 -13.68
CA THR A 81 -8.95 3.48 -13.82
C THR A 81 -9.82 4.56 -14.46
N GLY A 82 -9.39 5.82 -14.42
CA GLY A 82 -10.21 6.96 -14.83
C GLY A 82 -11.36 7.25 -13.87
N GLU A 83 -11.37 6.62 -12.70
CA GLU A 83 -12.37 6.81 -11.66
C GLU A 83 -12.13 8.11 -10.90
N GLU A 84 -13.21 8.69 -10.38
CA GLU A 84 -13.16 9.85 -9.50
C GLU A 84 -12.89 9.45 -8.05
N LYS A 85 -12.57 10.43 -7.22
CA LYS A 85 -12.35 10.23 -5.78
C LYS A 85 -13.59 9.62 -5.13
N ASP A 86 -13.49 8.37 -4.70
CA ASP A 86 -14.58 7.61 -4.07
C ASP A 86 -14.30 7.22 -2.61
N TYR A 87 -13.07 7.48 -2.14
CA TYR A 87 -12.63 7.15 -0.78
C TYR A 87 -12.63 5.62 -0.52
N GLU A 88 -12.43 4.84 -1.58
CA GLU A 88 -12.29 3.39 -1.56
C GLU A 88 -10.91 2.96 -2.09
N TRP A 89 -10.33 1.92 -1.51
CA TRP A 89 -9.11 1.29 -2.03
C TRP A 89 -9.47 -0.06 -2.64
N ASP A 90 -9.36 -0.14 -3.98
CA ASP A 90 -9.69 -1.32 -4.76
C ASP A 90 -8.50 -2.27 -4.94
N LEU A 91 -8.28 -3.12 -3.93
CA LEU A 91 -7.18 -4.08 -3.97
C LEU A 91 -7.42 -5.15 -5.05
N ARG A 92 -6.62 -5.08 -6.11
CA ARG A 92 -6.54 -6.08 -7.18
C ARG A 92 -5.25 -6.87 -7.04
N ILE A 93 -5.31 -8.02 -6.36
CA ILE A 93 -4.13 -8.81 -6.00
C ILE A 93 -4.03 -10.08 -6.84
N THR A 94 -2.82 -10.37 -7.34
CA THR A 94 -2.48 -11.64 -8.00
C THR A 94 -1.38 -12.39 -7.26
N LEU A 95 -1.67 -13.62 -6.81
CA LEU A 95 -0.68 -14.52 -6.23
C LEU A 95 0.01 -15.36 -7.30
N TYR A 96 1.29 -15.06 -7.58
CA TYR A 96 2.09 -15.74 -8.58
C TYR A 96 3.27 -16.54 -7.98
N ARG A 97 3.85 -17.45 -8.77
CA ARG A 97 5.05 -18.22 -8.37
C ARG A 97 6.29 -17.52 -8.90
N SER A 98 7.29 -17.31 -8.04
CA SER A 98 8.63 -16.85 -8.41
C SER A 98 9.63 -17.24 -7.31
N ILE A 99 10.90 -17.32 -7.67
CA ILE A 99 12.03 -17.72 -6.80
C ILE A 99 12.93 -16.55 -6.38
N THR A 100 12.73 -15.35 -6.95
CA THR A 100 13.54 -14.17 -6.63
C THR A 100 13.24 -13.65 -5.21
N SER A 101 14.07 -12.76 -4.68
CA SER A 101 14.04 -12.38 -3.25
C SER A 101 12.94 -11.39 -2.86
N GLU A 102 12.51 -10.53 -3.79
CA GLU A 102 11.47 -9.51 -3.59
C GLU A 102 10.11 -10.13 -3.22
N ILE A 103 9.22 -9.34 -2.63
CA ILE A 103 7.91 -9.85 -2.17
C ILE A 103 6.92 -9.86 -3.33
N GLY A 104 7.01 -8.86 -4.19
CA GLY A 104 6.04 -8.55 -5.22
C GLY A 104 6.43 -7.28 -5.96
N HIS A 105 5.51 -6.80 -6.78
CA HIS A 105 5.56 -5.53 -7.51
C HIS A 105 4.13 -5.19 -7.95
N ARG A 106 3.88 -3.99 -8.46
CA ARG A 106 2.66 -3.67 -9.20
C ARG A 106 2.88 -3.64 -10.71
N SER A 107 1.80 -3.89 -11.45
CA SER A 107 1.68 -3.53 -12.87
C SER A 107 0.32 -2.89 -13.08
N LYS A 108 0.32 -1.62 -13.51
CA LYS A 108 -0.86 -0.74 -13.51
C LYS A 108 -1.58 -0.77 -12.15
N GLU A 109 -2.86 -1.11 -12.12
CA GLU A 109 -3.71 -1.23 -10.94
C GLU A 109 -3.58 -2.57 -10.19
N THR A 110 -2.88 -3.55 -10.76
CA THR A 110 -2.76 -4.89 -10.17
C THR A 110 -1.48 -5.02 -9.34
N ILE A 111 -1.64 -5.45 -8.09
CA ILE A 111 -0.54 -5.80 -7.18
C ILE A 111 -0.23 -7.30 -7.33
N PHE A 112 1.00 -7.62 -7.68
CA PHE A 112 1.50 -8.98 -7.81
C PHE A 112 2.28 -9.34 -6.56
N THR A 113 1.79 -10.30 -5.78
CA THR A 113 2.48 -10.80 -4.58
C THR A 113 2.90 -12.24 -4.78
N LYS A 114 4.14 -12.59 -4.42
CA LYS A 114 4.62 -13.97 -4.53
C LYS A 114 3.90 -14.87 -3.55
N LYS A 115 3.31 -15.94 -4.07
CA LYS A 115 2.53 -16.93 -3.32
C LYS A 115 3.28 -17.55 -2.14
N LYS A 116 4.59 -17.81 -2.27
CA LYS A 116 5.42 -18.34 -1.18
C LYS A 116 5.61 -17.30 -0.06
N LYS A 117 5.90 -16.05 -0.42
CA LYS A 117 6.10 -14.94 0.53
C LYS A 117 4.79 -14.63 1.26
N TYR A 118 3.70 -14.48 0.51
CA TYR A 118 2.35 -14.27 1.05
C TYR A 118 1.98 -15.29 2.15
N ARG A 119 2.24 -16.57 1.90
CA ARG A 119 1.87 -17.64 2.84
C ARG A 119 2.76 -17.73 4.08
N ASN A 120 3.99 -17.26 4.00
CA ASN A 120 4.99 -17.47 5.06
C ASN A 120 5.25 -16.21 5.90
N LEU A 121 5.00 -15.02 5.38
CA LEU A 121 5.21 -13.76 6.10
C LEU A 121 3.98 -13.41 6.94
N SER A 122 4.13 -12.56 7.96
CA SER A 122 3.01 -12.13 8.81
C SER A 122 1.99 -11.28 8.04
N ASP A 123 0.78 -11.19 8.58
CA ASP A 123 -0.30 -10.38 7.97
C ASP A 123 0.10 -8.89 7.96
N ARG A 124 0.74 -8.42 9.05
CA ARG A 124 1.35 -7.08 9.15
C ARG A 124 2.29 -6.78 7.98
N PHE A 125 3.21 -7.70 7.70
CA PHE A 125 4.20 -7.49 6.66
C PHE A 125 3.56 -7.48 5.26
N ILE A 126 2.54 -8.31 5.04
CA ILE A 126 1.79 -8.28 3.78
C ILE A 126 0.96 -6.99 3.66
N ALA A 127 0.36 -6.49 4.74
CA ALA A 127 -0.35 -5.21 4.74
C ALA A 127 0.57 -4.05 4.37
N SER A 128 1.74 -3.96 5.00
CA SER A 128 2.78 -2.97 4.68
C SER A 128 3.21 -3.04 3.21
N HIS A 129 3.45 -4.25 2.70
CA HIS A 129 3.77 -4.45 1.29
C HIS A 129 2.62 -4.01 0.36
N TRP A 130 1.37 -4.38 0.64
CA TRP A 130 0.25 -3.97 -0.21
C TRP A 130 0.01 -2.47 -0.18
N ILE A 131 0.23 -1.80 0.96
CA ILE A 131 0.20 -0.33 1.06
C ILE A 131 1.30 0.27 0.17
N HIS A 132 2.53 -0.25 0.23
CA HIS A 132 3.63 0.18 -0.62
C HIS A 132 3.28 0.07 -2.12
N GLU A 133 2.77 -1.08 -2.54
CA GLU A 133 2.39 -1.28 -3.94
C GLU A 133 1.15 -0.46 -4.34
N TYR A 134 0.21 -0.24 -3.43
CA TYR A 134 -0.96 0.62 -3.69
C TYR A 134 -0.55 2.09 -3.88
N LEU A 135 0.47 2.57 -3.15
CA LEU A 135 1.02 3.91 -3.38
C LEU A 135 1.57 4.07 -4.81
N HIS A 136 2.11 2.99 -5.37
CA HIS A 136 2.48 2.95 -6.78
C HIS A 136 1.28 2.90 -7.74
N VAL A 137 0.15 2.33 -7.33
CA VAL A 137 -1.11 2.33 -8.11
C VAL A 137 -1.70 3.73 -8.21
N ILE A 138 -1.62 4.53 -7.14
CA ILE A 138 -2.14 5.92 -7.15
C ILE A 138 -1.17 6.94 -7.77
N GLY A 139 0.05 6.53 -8.14
CA GLY A 139 0.98 7.35 -8.92
C GLY A 139 2.31 7.70 -8.25
N PHE A 140 2.53 7.37 -6.98
CA PHE A 140 3.84 7.60 -6.36
C PHE A 140 4.90 6.68 -6.93
N THR A 141 6.14 7.16 -7.03
CA THR A 141 7.27 6.38 -7.55
C THR A 141 8.51 6.52 -6.67
N HIS A 142 9.53 5.73 -6.97
CA HIS A 142 10.83 5.84 -6.36
C HIS A 142 11.92 5.36 -7.32
N ASP A 143 13.19 5.48 -6.92
CA ASP A 143 14.30 4.97 -7.74
C ASP A 143 14.23 3.47 -7.96
N TYR A 144 14.53 3.07 -9.20
CA TYR A 144 14.71 1.66 -9.52
C TYR A 144 15.89 1.06 -8.72
N ASP A 145 17.02 1.77 -8.70
CA ASP A 145 18.23 1.37 -7.98
C ASP A 145 18.12 1.57 -6.47
N ARG A 146 18.99 0.87 -5.72
CA ARG A 146 19.08 1.03 -4.27
C ARG A 146 19.90 2.28 -3.93
N THR A 147 19.23 3.43 -3.89
CA THR A 147 19.83 4.72 -3.52
C THR A 147 19.60 5.06 -2.05
N ARG A 148 20.31 6.08 -1.54
CA ARG A 148 20.15 6.56 -0.16
C ARG A 148 18.77 7.20 0.09
N ARG A 149 18.14 7.77 -0.95
CA ARG A 149 16.80 8.39 -0.84
C ARG A 149 15.66 7.39 -0.90
N ARG A 150 15.86 6.23 -1.53
CA ARG A 150 14.80 5.23 -1.77
C ARG A 150 14.08 4.78 -0.49
N PRO A 151 14.74 4.48 0.65
CA PRO A 151 14.04 4.15 1.90
C PRO A 151 13.13 5.27 2.44
N TYR A 152 13.39 6.51 2.04
CA TYR A 152 12.62 7.70 2.42
C TYR A 152 11.69 8.18 1.29
N SER A 153 11.45 7.34 0.27
CA SER A 153 10.41 7.63 -0.72
C SER A 153 9.02 7.42 -0.12
N VAL A 154 8.02 8.08 -0.70
CA VAL A 154 6.64 7.97 -0.25
C VAL A 154 6.18 6.50 -0.11
N PRO A 155 6.34 5.62 -1.11
CA PRO A 155 5.95 4.21 -0.97
C PRO A 155 6.65 3.46 0.16
N TYR A 156 7.96 3.63 0.34
CA TYR A 156 8.71 2.92 1.38
C TYR A 156 8.39 3.43 2.77
N LEU A 157 8.46 4.76 2.96
CA LEU A 157 8.31 5.34 4.27
C LEU A 157 6.88 5.17 4.79
N ILE A 158 5.85 5.33 3.96
CA ILE A 158 4.46 5.06 4.38
C ILE A 158 4.25 3.58 4.69
N GLY A 159 4.82 2.66 3.89
CA GLY A 159 4.76 1.23 4.18
C GLY A 159 5.39 0.87 5.54
N ASN A 160 6.53 1.49 5.88
CA ASN A 160 7.18 1.33 7.18
C ASN A 160 6.33 1.91 8.31
N LEU A 161 5.85 3.16 8.18
CA LEU A 161 4.97 3.79 9.18
C LEU A 161 3.71 2.97 9.45
N ALA A 162 3.16 2.32 8.42
CA ALA A 162 2.02 1.44 8.54
C ALA A 162 2.38 0.18 9.35
N SER A 163 3.52 -0.46 9.04
CA SER A 163 4.02 -1.61 9.80
C SER A 163 4.25 -1.27 11.27
N ASP A 164 4.88 -0.12 11.55
CA ASP A 164 5.19 0.31 12.92
C ASP A 164 3.90 0.61 13.70
N THR A 165 2.90 1.19 13.04
CA THR A 165 1.59 1.44 13.66
C THR A 165 0.88 0.12 14.00
N LEU A 166 0.96 -0.87 13.11
CA LEU A 166 0.46 -2.24 13.35
C LEU A 166 1.23 -3.03 14.40
N GLU A 167 2.49 -2.69 14.66
CA GLU A 167 3.29 -3.31 15.71
C GLU A 167 3.01 -2.68 17.08
N SER A 168 2.88 -1.35 17.13
CA SER A 168 2.64 -0.61 18.37
C SER A 168 1.28 -0.88 19.02
N ARG A 169 0.32 -1.34 18.21
CA ARG A 169 -0.98 -1.80 18.67
C ARG A 169 -0.91 -3.31 18.61
N GLU A 170 -0.88 -3.98 19.75
CA GLU A 170 -1.08 -5.43 19.79
C GLU A 170 -2.50 -5.72 19.26
N PHE A 171 -2.62 -5.87 17.94
CA PHE A 171 -3.88 -6.22 17.31
C PHE A 171 -4.17 -7.68 17.66
N ASP A 172 -5.02 -7.87 18.66
CA ASP A 172 -5.55 -9.14 19.21
C ASP A 172 -6.35 -9.98 18.18
N PHE A 173 -5.74 -10.32 17.05
CA PHE A 173 -6.27 -11.29 16.09
C PHE A 173 -5.48 -12.61 16.08
N LEU A 174 -4.66 -12.84 17.12
CA LEU A 174 -3.80 -14.02 17.26
C LEU A 174 -3.98 -14.81 18.57
N THR A 175 -5.11 -14.66 19.26
CA THR A 175 -5.60 -15.68 20.21
C THR A 175 -6.72 -16.49 19.57
#